data_AF-A0A6P6RNZ8-F1
#
_entry.id   AF-A0A6P6RNZ8-F1
#
_cell.length_a   1.000
_cell.length_b   1.000
_cell.length_c   1.000
_cell.angle_alpha   90.00
_cell.angle_beta   90.00
_cell.angle_gamma   90.00
#
_symmetry.space_group_name_H-M   'P 1'
#
loop_
_entity.id
_entity.type
_entity.pdbx_description
1 polymer ?
#
loop_
_entity_poly.entity_id
_entity_poly.type
_entity_poly.pdbx_seq_one_letter_code
_entity_poly.pdbx_strand_id
1 'polypeptide(L)'
;MASSLQTQHETQSGVYTFSSRPRAVPNRPKYRQSAPLLGPVHISNEEQSSYGNIMYDRRVVRGNTYAQPILPITSQPDPVEFLKQQEARKRALSRKRLKEQFGPKTPEPLEGRMNIDVQTEMYLEELSDHIEDVSVECQTDMFLDKPATPLFIPAKTGRDAATQIEEGELFDFDVEVQPVLQVLVGKTIEQALLEVLEEEELASLRNQQQVFREIRDAELVEVQRLEERERRLRVEKENRIKQQKAVLEEEKETADKIAARAFAQQYLSDLLPSVYSNLKDCGYFYDPVQRDIETGFLPWLMEEVTSTLEQRYVARTVLDMLIQDVTNQRLEAFQMKE
;
A
#
# COMPACT_ATOMS: atom_id res chain seq x y z
N MET A 1 -23.23 14.10 -16.02
CA MET A 1 -23.80 12.81 -16.44
C MET A 1 -22.78 11.72 -16.06
N ALA A 2 -22.77 11.28 -14.80
CA ALA A 2 -21.84 10.26 -14.33
C ALA A 2 -22.64 8.97 -14.14
N SER A 3 -22.35 7.96 -14.98
CA SER A 3 -22.95 6.63 -14.93
C SER A 3 -21.87 5.65 -14.46
N SER A 4 -22.12 5.04 -13.31
CA SER A 4 -21.23 4.11 -12.61
C SER A 4 -21.33 2.70 -13.19
N LEU A 5 -20.21 2.19 -13.68
CA LEU A 5 -20.03 0.78 -14.08
C LEU A 5 -19.95 -0.13 -12.85
N GLN A 6 -20.76 -1.19 -12.84
CA GLN A 6 -20.65 -2.33 -11.92
C GLN A 6 -19.62 -3.32 -12.48
N THR A 7 -18.54 -3.55 -11.74
CA THR A 7 -17.59 -4.64 -11.96
C THR A 7 -18.13 -5.94 -11.35
N GLN A 8 -18.26 -6.97 -12.17
CA GLN A 8 -18.47 -8.35 -11.73
C GLN A 8 -17.11 -8.93 -11.32
N HIS A 9 -17.01 -9.53 -10.13
CA HIS A 9 -15.81 -10.20 -9.65
C HIS A 9 -15.89 -11.70 -9.94
N GLU A 10 -14.94 -12.18 -10.74
CA GLU A 10 -14.59 -13.59 -10.89
C GLU A 10 -14.07 -14.20 -9.58
N THR A 11 -14.41 -15.47 -9.37
CA THR A 11 -13.98 -16.29 -8.24
C THR A 11 -12.53 -16.77 -8.41
N GLN A 12 -11.59 -16.19 -7.67
CA GLN A 12 -10.29 -16.79 -7.38
C GLN A 12 -9.99 -16.67 -5.87
N SER A 13 -9.69 -17.82 -5.24
CA SER A 13 -9.15 -18.03 -3.88
C SER A 13 -9.28 -16.85 -2.88
N GLY A 14 -10.38 -16.82 -2.12
CA GLY A 14 -10.70 -15.70 -1.24
C GLY A 14 -10.03 -15.73 0.14
N VAL A 15 -8.97 -14.95 0.32
CA VAL A 15 -8.71 -14.27 1.61
C VAL A 15 -9.81 -13.22 1.76
N TYR A 16 -10.63 -13.32 2.81
CA TYR A 16 -11.73 -12.40 3.08
C TYR A 16 -11.20 -10.96 3.24
N THR A 17 -11.40 -10.14 2.22
CA THR A 17 -10.98 -8.73 2.23
C THR A 17 -12.23 -7.87 2.33
N PHE A 18 -12.51 -7.37 3.53
CA PHE A 18 -13.59 -6.43 3.80
C PHE A 18 -13.16 -5.03 3.39
N SER A 19 -13.82 -4.44 2.37
CA SER A 19 -13.67 -3.03 2.05
C SER A 19 -15.02 -2.33 2.16
N SER A 20 -15.09 -1.29 2.98
CA SER A 20 -16.23 -0.38 3.07
C SER A 20 -15.77 1.02 2.66
N ARG A 21 -16.54 1.68 1.79
CA ARG A 21 -16.29 3.10 1.48
C ARG A 21 -16.65 3.94 2.71
N PRO A 22 -15.85 4.96 3.08
CA PRO A 22 -16.14 5.78 4.24
C PRO A 22 -17.46 6.53 4.02
N ARG A 23 -18.48 6.21 4.82
CA ARG A 23 -19.78 6.89 4.84
C ARG A 23 -19.85 7.74 6.10
N ALA A 24 -20.16 9.02 5.95
CA ALA A 24 -20.36 9.92 7.09
C ALA A 24 -21.54 9.43 7.95
N VAL A 25 -21.34 9.43 9.28
CA VAL A 25 -22.34 9.00 10.26
C VAL A 25 -23.50 10.00 10.25
N PRO A 26 -24.75 9.60 9.92
CA PRO A 26 -25.88 10.51 10.01
C PRO A 26 -26.16 10.85 11.48
N ASN A 27 -26.34 12.14 11.76
CA ASN A 27 -26.70 12.65 13.09
C ASN A 27 -28.04 12.06 13.54
N ARG A 28 -28.00 11.26 14.60
CA ARG A 28 -29.19 10.70 15.24
C ARG A 28 -29.83 11.76 16.13
N PRO A 29 -31.11 12.13 15.94
CA PRO A 29 -31.79 13.05 16.85
C PRO A 29 -31.93 12.44 18.25
N LYS A 30 -31.68 13.25 19.29
CA LYS A 30 -31.61 12.86 20.71
C LYS A 30 -32.97 12.49 21.35
N TYR A 31 -34.09 12.61 20.64
CA TYR A 31 -35.42 12.33 21.19
C TYR A 31 -36.28 11.46 20.27
N ARG A 32 -36.96 10.48 20.88
CA ARG A 32 -37.92 9.59 20.24
C ARG A 32 -39.23 10.36 20.01
N GLN A 33 -39.52 10.72 18.77
CA GLN A 33 -40.83 11.28 18.42
C GLN A 33 -41.88 10.17 18.43
N SER A 34 -42.90 10.37 19.28
CA SER A 34 -44.13 9.61 19.33
C SER A 34 -44.96 9.85 18.08
N ALA A 35 -45.53 8.76 17.53
CA ALA A 35 -46.45 8.77 16.40
C ALA A 35 -47.64 9.73 16.62
N PRO A 36 -48.29 10.14 15.52
CA PRO A 36 -49.67 9.67 15.34
C PRO A 36 -50.02 9.21 13.92
N LEU A 37 -51.13 8.47 13.88
CA LEU A 37 -51.84 7.88 12.75
C LEU A 37 -52.52 8.93 11.84
N LEU A 38 -52.58 8.62 10.53
CA LEU A 38 -53.70 8.79 9.57
C LEU A 38 -53.25 9.31 8.17
N GLY A 39 -53.63 8.56 7.12
CA GLY A 39 -53.86 9.06 5.76
C GLY A 39 -52.74 8.85 4.72
N PRO A 40 -53.04 8.41 3.48
CA PRO A 40 -52.05 8.05 2.48
C PRO A 40 -51.64 9.26 1.64
N VAL A 41 -50.34 9.54 1.55
CA VAL A 41 -49.79 10.46 0.54
C VAL A 41 -48.49 9.86 0.00
N HIS A 42 -48.49 9.62 -1.32
CA HIS A 42 -47.31 9.33 -2.12
C HIS A 42 -46.30 10.47 -2.03
N ILE A 43 -45.12 10.24 -1.45
CA ILE A 43 -43.88 10.93 -1.85
C ILE A 43 -42.73 9.92 -1.85
N SER A 44 -41.98 9.99 -2.95
CA SER A 44 -40.82 9.24 -3.39
C SER A 44 -39.60 9.28 -2.47
N ASN A 45 -38.85 8.17 -2.56
CA ASN A 45 -37.40 8.01 -2.43
C ASN A 45 -36.74 7.76 -1.05
N GLU A 46 -35.80 6.80 -1.14
CA GLU A 46 -34.61 6.54 -0.33
C GLU A 46 -34.73 5.66 0.92
N GLU A 47 -34.38 4.39 0.71
CA GLU A 47 -33.62 3.50 1.61
C GLU A 47 -33.92 3.63 3.12
N GLN A 48 -35.13 3.26 3.54
CA GLN A 48 -35.29 2.70 4.87
C GLN A 48 -34.63 1.32 4.87
N SER A 49 -33.32 1.30 5.14
CA SER A 49 -32.64 0.10 5.60
C SER A 49 -33.40 -0.45 6.80
N SER A 50 -34.26 -1.45 6.54
CA SER A 50 -34.86 -2.25 7.60
C SER A 50 -33.71 -2.96 8.30
N TYR A 51 -33.25 -2.38 9.42
CA TYR A 51 -32.19 -2.98 10.20
C TYR A 51 -32.70 -4.34 10.69
N GLY A 52 -32.21 -5.41 10.05
CA GLY A 52 -32.52 -6.78 10.42
C GLY A 52 -32.21 -6.97 11.90
N ASN A 53 -33.21 -7.42 12.64
CA ASN A 53 -33.11 -7.56 14.08
C ASN A 53 -32.00 -8.58 14.39
N ILE A 54 -30.90 -8.11 14.99
CA ILE A 54 -29.67 -8.88 15.26
C ILE A 54 -29.93 -10.11 16.13
N MET A 55 -31.11 -10.23 16.74
CA MET A 55 -31.58 -11.37 17.51
C MET A 55 -31.98 -12.60 16.66
N TYR A 56 -32.22 -12.43 15.36
CA TYR A 56 -32.57 -13.52 14.45
C TYR A 56 -31.52 -13.77 13.36
N ASP A 57 -30.44 -12.98 13.35
CA ASP A 57 -29.34 -13.20 12.42
C ASP A 57 -28.59 -14.50 12.78
N ARG A 58 -28.55 -15.43 11.82
CA ARG A 58 -27.86 -16.72 11.94
C ARG A 58 -26.34 -16.58 12.00
N ARG A 59 -25.80 -15.46 11.55
CA ARG A 59 -24.34 -15.18 11.60
C ARG A 59 -23.88 -14.76 12.99
N VAL A 60 -24.81 -14.31 13.83
CA VAL A 60 -24.52 -13.80 15.16
C VAL A 60 -24.71 -14.92 16.18
N VAL A 61 -23.59 -15.52 16.58
CA VAL A 61 -23.57 -16.58 17.60
C VAL A 61 -23.75 -15.94 18.98
N ARG A 62 -24.84 -16.26 19.66
CA ARG A 62 -25.19 -15.73 20.98
C ARG A 62 -24.92 -16.82 22.03
N GLY A 63 -23.87 -16.64 22.83
CA GLY A 63 -23.48 -17.60 23.86
C GLY A 63 -21.99 -17.52 24.21
N ASN A 64 -21.57 -18.23 25.25
CA ASN A 64 -20.18 -18.30 25.69
C ASN A 64 -19.36 -19.19 24.74
N THR A 65 -18.23 -18.68 24.23
CA THR A 65 -17.45 -19.30 23.13
C THR A 65 -16.66 -20.54 23.52
N TYR A 66 -16.59 -20.89 24.80
CA TYR A 66 -15.80 -22.01 25.33
C TYR A 66 -16.40 -23.41 25.12
N ALA A 67 -17.67 -23.51 24.70
CA ALA A 67 -18.33 -24.80 24.44
C ALA A 67 -18.61 -25.03 22.94
N GLN A 68 -17.94 -24.30 22.05
CA GLN A 68 -17.95 -24.62 20.62
C GLN A 68 -16.95 -25.77 20.39
N PRO A 69 -17.37 -26.94 19.87
CA PRO A 69 -16.42 -27.91 19.37
C PRO A 69 -15.66 -27.23 18.23
N ILE A 70 -14.41 -26.87 18.48
CA ILE A 70 -13.49 -26.41 17.44
C ILE A 70 -13.25 -27.62 16.56
N LEU A 71 -14.08 -27.79 15.53
CA LEU A 71 -13.80 -28.78 14.50
C LEU A 71 -12.53 -28.30 13.77
N PRO A 72 -11.45 -29.11 13.75
CA PRO A 72 -10.27 -28.76 12.99
C PRO A 72 -10.66 -28.63 11.51
N ILE A 73 -10.08 -27.64 10.82
CA ILE A 73 -10.30 -27.30 9.40
C ILE A 73 -10.00 -28.48 8.43
N THR A 74 -9.59 -29.64 8.95
CA THR A 74 -9.27 -30.86 8.19
C THR A 74 -10.07 -32.11 8.60
N SER A 75 -10.98 -32.07 9.58
CA SER A 75 -11.82 -33.24 9.86
C SER A 75 -12.96 -33.30 8.86
N GLN A 76 -12.77 -34.12 7.82
CA GLN A 76 -13.89 -34.66 7.05
C GLN A 76 -14.94 -35.19 8.05
N PRO A 77 -16.21 -34.76 7.99
CA PRO A 77 -17.24 -35.38 8.82
C PRO A 77 -17.27 -36.87 8.47
N ASP A 78 -17.29 -37.75 9.48
CA ASP A 78 -17.35 -39.19 9.25
C ASP A 78 -18.44 -39.48 8.22
N PRO A 79 -18.14 -40.20 7.12
CA PRO A 79 -19.08 -40.37 6.00
C PRO A 79 -20.40 -41.00 6.45
N VAL A 80 -20.39 -41.72 7.57
CA VAL A 80 -21.54 -42.34 8.22
C VAL A 80 -22.52 -41.29 8.79
N GLU A 81 -22.04 -40.22 9.42
CA GLU A 81 -22.91 -39.18 9.99
C GLU A 81 -23.54 -38.31 8.91
N PHE A 82 -22.80 -37.99 7.85
CA PHE A 82 -23.32 -37.24 6.71
C PHE A 82 -24.40 -38.01 5.94
N LEU A 83 -24.18 -39.32 5.73
CA LEU A 83 -25.20 -40.22 5.15
C LEU A 83 -26.43 -40.32 6.04
N LYS A 84 -26.26 -40.50 7.36
CA LYS A 84 -27.37 -40.57 8.33
C LYS A 84 -28.18 -39.27 8.37
N GLN A 85 -27.53 -38.11 8.23
CA GLN A 85 -28.20 -36.81 8.21
C GLN A 85 -28.92 -36.55 6.87
N GLN A 86 -28.34 -36.94 5.73
CA GLN A 86 -29.03 -36.90 4.44
C GLN A 86 -30.23 -37.87 4.38
N GLU A 87 -30.08 -39.07 4.92
CA GLU A 87 -31.15 -40.07 4.98
C GLU A 87 -32.28 -39.61 5.90
N ALA A 88 -31.96 -39.06 7.08
CA ALA A 88 -32.96 -38.45 7.97
C ALA A 88 -33.70 -37.29 7.28
N ARG A 89 -32.99 -36.46 6.51
CA ARG A 89 -33.58 -35.34 5.77
C ARG A 89 -34.47 -35.82 4.62
N LYS A 90 -34.04 -36.86 3.86
CA LYS A 90 -34.86 -37.51 2.83
C LYS A 90 -36.10 -38.18 3.42
N ARG A 91 -35.97 -38.86 4.56
CA ARG A 91 -37.08 -39.53 5.28
C ARG A 91 -38.08 -38.52 5.86
N ALA A 92 -37.60 -37.36 6.31
CA ALA A 92 -38.48 -36.28 6.76
C ALA A 92 -39.26 -35.65 5.58
N LEU A 93 -38.60 -35.44 4.44
CA LEU A 93 -39.25 -34.92 3.23
C LEU A 93 -40.23 -35.92 2.61
N SER A 94 -39.92 -37.22 2.62
CA SER A 94 -40.84 -38.26 2.15
C SER A 94 -42.03 -38.42 3.09
N ARG A 95 -41.86 -38.36 4.42
CA ARG A 95 -42.98 -38.34 5.37
C ARG A 95 -43.88 -37.11 5.19
N LYS A 96 -43.32 -35.94 4.86
CA LYS A 96 -44.12 -34.75 4.53
C LYS A 96 -44.92 -34.95 3.24
N ARG A 97 -44.29 -35.44 2.17
CA ARG A 97 -44.98 -35.72 0.89
C ARG A 97 -46.04 -36.80 1.00
N LEU A 98 -45.80 -37.87 1.75
CA LEU A 98 -46.79 -38.91 2.03
C LEU A 98 -47.95 -38.39 2.88
N LYS A 99 -47.69 -37.50 3.83
CA LYS A 99 -48.75 -36.84 4.62
C LYS A 99 -49.58 -35.86 3.78
N GLU A 100 -48.99 -35.25 2.76
CA GLU A 100 -49.71 -34.40 1.79
C GLU A 100 -50.49 -35.22 0.75
N GLN A 101 -49.97 -36.37 0.30
CA GLN A 101 -50.65 -37.23 -0.69
C GLN A 101 -51.70 -38.19 -0.08
N PHE A 102 -51.47 -38.67 1.15
CA PHE A 102 -52.33 -39.62 1.86
C PHE A 102 -52.77 -39.07 3.23
N GLY A 103 -52.89 -37.74 3.34
CA GLY A 103 -53.60 -37.15 4.47
C GLY A 103 -55.05 -37.65 4.52
N PRO A 104 -55.64 -37.83 5.71
CA PRO A 104 -57.04 -38.24 5.81
C PRO A 104 -57.90 -37.20 5.08
N LYS A 105 -58.74 -37.65 4.13
CA LYS A 105 -59.67 -36.81 3.36
C LYS A 105 -60.85 -36.28 4.18
N THR A 106 -60.78 -36.34 5.51
CA THR A 106 -61.77 -35.75 6.39
C THR A 106 -61.57 -34.23 6.41
N PRO A 107 -62.62 -33.44 6.15
CA PRO A 107 -62.53 -31.99 6.22
C PRO A 107 -62.14 -31.52 7.63
N GLU A 108 -61.42 -30.40 7.71
CA GLU A 108 -60.99 -29.82 8.99
C GLU A 108 -62.21 -29.48 9.88
N PRO A 109 -62.11 -29.66 11.21
CA PRO A 109 -63.20 -29.33 12.13
C PRO A 109 -63.54 -27.83 12.08
N LEU A 110 -64.83 -27.49 12.11
CA LEU A 110 -65.28 -26.11 12.22
C LEU A 110 -64.84 -25.49 13.56
N GLU A 111 -64.56 -24.19 13.55
CA GLU A 111 -63.97 -23.46 14.67
C GLU A 111 -64.79 -23.64 15.96
N GLY A 112 -64.17 -24.24 16.98
CA GLY A 112 -64.80 -24.56 18.27
C GLY A 112 -65.29 -26.01 18.45
N ARG A 113 -65.07 -26.92 17.49
CA ARG A 113 -65.37 -28.36 17.64
C ARG A 113 -64.16 -29.24 17.31
N MET A 114 -64.07 -30.43 17.92
CA MET A 114 -63.05 -31.44 17.64
C MET A 114 -63.68 -32.72 17.10
N ASN A 115 -63.06 -33.33 16.08
CA ASN A 115 -63.49 -34.62 15.55
C ASN A 115 -63.01 -35.75 16.49
N ILE A 116 -63.85 -36.78 16.70
CA ILE A 116 -63.58 -37.96 17.52
C ILE A 116 -63.68 -39.19 16.63
N ASP A 117 -62.75 -40.14 16.77
CA ASP A 117 -62.76 -41.40 16.02
C ASP A 117 -63.75 -42.39 16.66
N VAL A 118 -64.67 -42.92 15.85
CA VAL A 118 -65.67 -43.92 16.25
C VAL A 118 -65.28 -45.28 15.67
N GLN A 119 -65.42 -46.34 16.47
CA GLN A 119 -65.04 -47.70 16.09
C GLN A 119 -66.00 -48.26 15.02
N THR A 120 -65.55 -48.34 13.77
CA THR A 120 -66.35 -48.82 12.62
C THR A 120 -65.82 -50.14 12.03
N GLU A 121 -65.08 -50.92 12.80
CA GLU A 121 -64.63 -52.25 12.38
C GLU A 121 -65.79 -53.24 12.45
N MET A 122 -65.94 -54.05 11.40
CA MET A 122 -67.05 -54.96 11.21
C MET A 122 -66.82 -56.24 12.03
N TYR A 123 -67.56 -56.41 13.12
CA TYR A 123 -67.52 -57.62 13.95
C TYR A 123 -68.60 -58.60 13.45
N LEU A 124 -68.19 -59.73 12.84
CA LEU A 124 -69.10 -60.78 12.37
C LEU A 124 -68.78 -62.10 13.05
N GLU A 125 -69.80 -62.75 13.60
CA GLU A 125 -69.75 -64.10 14.18
C GLU A 125 -70.45 -65.05 13.19
N GLU A 126 -69.77 -66.10 12.73
CA GLU A 126 -70.30 -67.05 11.73
C GLU A 126 -71.21 -68.09 12.40
N LEU A 127 -72.49 -68.14 12.04
CA LEU A 127 -73.39 -69.26 12.35
C LEU A 127 -73.35 -70.29 11.22
N SER A 128 -72.92 -71.51 11.53
CA SER A 128 -72.88 -72.64 10.60
C SER A 128 -74.11 -73.53 10.73
N ASP A 129 -75.03 -73.49 9.77
CA ASP A 129 -76.14 -74.45 9.64
C ASP A 129 -75.79 -75.45 8.52
N HIS A 130 -75.74 -76.74 8.84
CA HIS A 130 -75.35 -77.82 7.92
C HIS A 130 -76.60 -78.51 7.37
N ILE A 131 -76.71 -78.67 6.05
CA ILE A 131 -77.85 -79.32 5.39
C ILE A 131 -77.47 -80.79 5.11
N GLU A 132 -78.35 -81.73 5.44
CA GLU A 132 -78.15 -83.18 5.23
C GLU A 132 -78.43 -83.60 3.78
N ASP A 133 -77.49 -84.33 3.17
CA ASP A 133 -77.62 -84.91 1.83
C ASP A 133 -78.22 -86.34 1.89
N VAL A 134 -79.24 -86.59 1.08
CA VAL A 134 -79.89 -87.92 0.96
C VAL A 134 -79.25 -88.72 -0.18
N SER A 135 -78.70 -89.89 0.14
CA SER A 135 -78.10 -90.80 -0.84
C SER A 135 -79.16 -91.68 -1.54
N VAL A 136 -79.01 -91.84 -2.85
CA VAL A 136 -79.79 -92.80 -3.66
C VAL A 136 -78.78 -93.69 -4.38
N GLU A 137 -78.79 -94.98 -4.09
CA GLU A 137 -77.89 -95.97 -4.67
C GLU A 137 -78.58 -96.75 -5.79
N CYS A 138 -77.96 -96.82 -6.97
CA CYS A 138 -78.36 -97.68 -8.08
C CYS A 138 -77.17 -98.54 -8.50
N GLN A 139 -77.38 -99.86 -8.54
CA GLN A 139 -76.39 -100.89 -8.84
C GLN A 139 -76.28 -101.11 -10.35
N THR A 140 -75.09 -100.91 -10.93
CA THR A 140 -74.69 -101.56 -12.20
C THR A 140 -73.16 -101.67 -12.35
N ASP A 141 -72.72 -102.92 -12.48
CA ASP A 141 -71.51 -103.52 -13.06
C ASP A 141 -70.11 -102.88 -13.02
N MET A 142 -69.14 -103.78 -12.82
CA MET A 142 -67.71 -103.57 -12.68
C MET A 142 -67.10 -103.06 -14.00
N PHE A 143 -66.81 -101.75 -14.05
CA PHE A 143 -66.20 -101.07 -15.20
C PHE A 143 -64.78 -101.58 -15.47
N LEU A 144 -64.55 -102.12 -16.67
CA LEU A 144 -63.21 -102.26 -17.26
C LEU A 144 -62.75 -100.87 -17.74
N ASP A 145 -61.52 -100.48 -17.40
CA ASP A 145 -60.93 -99.19 -17.79
C ASP A 145 -60.94 -99.01 -19.32
N LYS A 146 -61.81 -98.13 -19.81
CA LYS A 146 -61.77 -97.64 -21.18
C LYS A 146 -60.66 -96.59 -21.28
N PRO A 147 -59.82 -96.58 -22.33
CA PRO A 147 -58.90 -95.47 -22.54
C PRO A 147 -59.71 -94.17 -22.66
N ALA A 148 -59.17 -93.08 -22.11
CA ALA A 148 -59.85 -91.78 -22.10
C ALA A 148 -60.27 -91.39 -23.53
N THR A 149 -61.56 -91.11 -23.73
CA THR A 149 -62.05 -90.66 -25.04
C THR A 149 -61.38 -89.33 -25.39
N PRO A 150 -60.85 -89.18 -26.62
CA PRO A 150 -60.19 -87.94 -27.01
C PRO A 150 -61.16 -86.76 -26.89
N LEU A 151 -60.68 -85.65 -26.33
CA LEU A 151 -61.45 -84.42 -26.16
C LEU A 151 -61.90 -83.91 -27.54
N PHE A 152 -63.20 -83.72 -27.72
CA PHE A 152 -63.75 -83.10 -28.92
C PHE A 152 -63.40 -81.61 -28.93
N ILE A 153 -62.54 -81.21 -29.87
CA ILE A 153 -62.20 -79.80 -30.11
C ILE A 153 -63.04 -79.33 -31.31
N PRO A 154 -64.03 -78.43 -31.12
CA PRO A 154 -64.81 -77.88 -32.23
C PRO A 154 -63.89 -77.18 -33.24
N ALA A 155 -64.16 -77.33 -34.54
CA ALA A 155 -63.49 -76.55 -35.56
C ALA A 155 -63.81 -75.05 -35.34
N LYS A 156 -62.80 -74.19 -35.32
CA LYS A 156 -62.99 -72.74 -35.17
C LYS A 156 -63.86 -72.22 -36.33
N THR A 157 -65.08 -71.79 -36.03
CA THR A 157 -65.99 -71.13 -36.96
C THR A 157 -65.95 -69.62 -36.76
N GLY A 158 -64.86 -69.00 -37.23
CA GLY A 158 -64.65 -67.56 -37.26
C GLY A 158 -63.72 -67.20 -38.42
N ARG A 159 -63.84 -65.98 -38.97
CA ARG A 159 -62.86 -65.47 -39.93
C ARG A 159 -61.75 -64.78 -39.15
N ASP A 160 -60.55 -65.34 -39.19
CA ASP A 160 -59.38 -64.72 -38.59
C ASP A 160 -58.92 -63.55 -39.48
N ALA A 161 -58.77 -62.36 -38.89
CA ALA A 161 -58.22 -61.18 -39.54
C ALA A 161 -57.09 -60.62 -38.65
N ALA A 162 -55.93 -60.35 -39.26
CA ALA A 162 -54.84 -59.65 -38.61
C ALA A 162 -54.65 -58.30 -39.29
N THR A 163 -54.58 -57.24 -38.49
CA THR A 163 -54.21 -55.90 -38.93
C THR A 163 -52.84 -55.59 -38.32
N GLN A 164 -51.85 -55.36 -39.16
CA GLN A 164 -50.51 -54.93 -38.78
C GLN A 164 -50.25 -53.57 -39.40
N ILE A 165 -49.65 -52.66 -38.63
CA ILE A 165 -49.17 -51.37 -39.14
C ILE A 165 -47.73 -51.59 -39.59
N GLU A 166 -47.44 -51.27 -40.84
CA GLU A 166 -46.11 -51.41 -41.42
C GLU A 166 -45.21 -50.20 -41.10
N GLU A 167 -43.89 -50.39 -41.20
CA GLU A 167 -42.94 -49.30 -40.96
C GLU A 167 -43.18 -48.13 -41.93
N GLY A 168 -43.48 -46.95 -41.39
CA GLY A 168 -43.74 -45.72 -42.15
C GLY A 168 -45.21 -45.42 -42.45
N GLU A 169 -46.16 -46.30 -42.10
CA GLU A 169 -47.59 -46.07 -42.36
C GLU A 169 -48.20 -44.95 -41.49
N LEU A 170 -47.64 -44.70 -40.31
CA LEU A 170 -48.07 -43.64 -39.38
C LEU A 170 -47.09 -42.45 -39.31
N PHE A 171 -46.10 -42.39 -40.20
CA PHE A 171 -45.10 -41.32 -40.15
C PHE A 171 -45.67 -40.01 -40.71
N ASP A 172 -45.76 -38.98 -39.86
CA ASP A 172 -46.08 -37.62 -40.25
C ASP A 172 -44.81 -36.75 -40.23
N PHE A 173 -44.33 -36.37 -41.41
CA PHE A 173 -43.10 -35.61 -41.55
C PHE A 173 -43.17 -34.26 -40.84
N ASP A 174 -44.31 -33.57 -40.91
CA ASP A 174 -44.43 -32.20 -40.40
C ASP A 174 -44.34 -32.17 -38.86
N VAL A 175 -44.83 -33.22 -38.21
CA VAL A 175 -44.74 -33.39 -36.75
C VAL A 175 -43.34 -33.84 -36.34
N GLU A 176 -42.76 -34.80 -37.05
CA GLU A 176 -41.48 -35.42 -36.66
C GLU A 176 -40.26 -34.53 -36.98
N VAL A 177 -40.34 -33.64 -37.96
CA VAL A 177 -39.25 -32.72 -38.31
C VAL A 177 -39.19 -31.51 -37.36
N GLN A 178 -40.28 -31.19 -36.68
CA GLN A 178 -40.40 -29.99 -35.84
C GLN A 178 -39.33 -29.92 -34.73
N PRO A 179 -39.04 -30.98 -33.95
CA PRO A 179 -37.99 -30.95 -32.94
C PRO A 179 -36.59 -30.77 -33.54
N VAL A 180 -36.33 -31.35 -34.71
CA VAL A 180 -35.04 -31.25 -35.41
C VAL A 180 -34.81 -29.82 -35.88
N LEU A 181 -35.81 -29.22 -36.54
CA LEU A 181 -35.74 -27.82 -36.97
C LEU A 181 -35.63 -26.86 -35.79
N GLN A 182 -36.36 -27.10 -34.70
CA GLN A 182 -36.27 -26.26 -33.51
C GLN A 182 -34.85 -26.25 -32.92
N VAL A 183 -34.19 -27.41 -32.86
CA VAL A 183 -32.80 -27.49 -32.37
C VAL A 183 -31.83 -26.84 -33.34
N LEU A 184 -32.00 -27.04 -34.66
CA LEU A 184 -31.12 -26.44 -35.65
C LEU A 184 -31.24 -24.92 -35.68
N VAL A 185 -32.46 -24.39 -35.71
CA VAL A 185 -32.71 -22.95 -35.70
C VAL A 185 -32.28 -22.34 -34.36
N GLY A 186 -32.58 -23.00 -33.24
CA GLY A 186 -32.15 -22.56 -31.91
C GLY A 186 -30.63 -22.45 -31.81
N LYS A 187 -29.90 -23.53 -32.15
CA LYS A 187 -28.44 -23.54 -32.09
C LYS A 187 -27.79 -22.55 -33.04
N THR A 188 -28.32 -22.39 -34.26
CA THR A 188 -27.76 -21.44 -35.23
C THR A 188 -27.93 -19.99 -34.77
N ILE A 189 -29.09 -19.63 -34.20
CA ILE A 189 -29.31 -18.29 -33.65
C ILE A 189 -28.47 -18.07 -32.39
N GLU A 190 -28.41 -19.04 -31.48
CA GLU A 190 -27.59 -18.95 -30.26
C GLU A 190 -26.11 -18.77 -30.60
N GLN A 191 -25.59 -19.57 -31.54
CA GLN A 191 -24.20 -19.46 -31.99
C GLN A 191 -23.94 -18.10 -32.65
N ALA A 192 -24.80 -17.65 -33.57
CA ALA A 192 -24.65 -16.36 -34.23
C ALA A 192 -24.68 -15.19 -33.22
N LEU A 193 -25.55 -15.27 -32.19
CA LEU A 193 -25.62 -14.24 -31.16
C LEU A 193 -24.34 -14.19 -30.31
N LEU A 194 -23.79 -15.35 -29.93
CA LEU A 194 -22.54 -15.42 -29.18
C LEU A 194 -21.37 -14.86 -29.99
N GLU A 195 -21.26 -15.21 -31.27
CA GLU A 195 -20.21 -14.72 -32.16
C GLU A 195 -20.27 -13.19 -32.30
N VAL A 196 -21.46 -12.61 -32.51
CA VAL A 196 -21.62 -11.15 -32.60
C VAL A 196 -21.25 -10.44 -31.30
N LEU A 197 -21.65 -10.98 -30.14
CA LEU A 197 -21.30 -10.41 -28.84
C LEU A 197 -19.79 -10.46 -28.60
N GLU A 198 -19.13 -11.58 -28.91
CA GLU A 198 -17.67 -11.70 -28.82
C GLU A 198 -16.95 -10.71 -29.73
N GLU A 199 -17.43 -10.51 -30.96
CA GLU A 199 -16.86 -9.52 -31.90
C GLU A 199 -16.98 -8.09 -31.37
N GLU A 200 -18.14 -7.72 -30.82
CA GLU A 200 -18.35 -6.38 -30.23
C GLU A 200 -17.46 -6.17 -29.00
N GLU A 201 -17.32 -7.16 -28.13
CA GLU A 201 -16.43 -7.11 -26.97
C GLU A 201 -14.97 -6.94 -27.39
N LEU A 202 -14.51 -7.73 -28.38
CA LEU A 202 -13.15 -7.61 -28.92
C LEU A 202 -12.91 -6.24 -29.57
N ALA A 203 -13.90 -5.69 -30.29
CA ALA A 203 -13.81 -4.36 -30.86
C ALA A 203 -13.70 -3.28 -29.77
N SER A 204 -14.51 -3.38 -28.71
CA SER A 204 -14.45 -2.47 -27.56
C SER A 204 -13.09 -2.52 -26.86
N LEU A 205 -12.56 -3.70 -26.59
CA LEU A 205 -11.23 -3.87 -25.99
C LEU A 205 -10.11 -3.31 -26.88
N ARG A 206 -10.17 -3.54 -28.19
CA ARG A 206 -9.19 -2.98 -29.14
C ARG A 206 -9.22 -1.45 -29.14
N ASN A 207 -10.40 -0.85 -29.14
CA ASN A 207 -10.56 0.60 -29.07
C ASN A 207 -9.98 1.16 -27.77
N GLN A 208 -10.28 0.53 -26.62
CA GLN A 208 -9.70 0.92 -25.34
C GLN A 208 -8.17 0.82 -25.36
N GLN A 209 -7.61 -0.28 -25.87
CA GLN A 209 -6.16 -0.45 -25.99
C GLN A 209 -5.50 0.59 -26.92
N GLN A 210 -6.18 1.02 -27.99
CA GLN A 210 -5.67 2.09 -28.86
C GLN A 210 -5.63 3.42 -28.12
N VAL A 211 -6.74 3.80 -27.47
CA VAL A 211 -6.81 5.04 -26.67
C VAL A 211 -5.74 5.05 -25.57
N PHE A 212 -5.55 3.94 -24.86
CA PHE A 212 -4.49 3.85 -23.83
C PHE A 212 -3.08 3.95 -24.42
N ARG A 213 -2.84 3.41 -25.61
CA ARG A 213 -1.54 3.53 -26.29
C ARG A 213 -1.28 4.97 -26.71
N GLU A 214 -2.27 5.64 -27.29
CA GLU A 214 -2.17 7.05 -27.68
C GLU A 214 -1.85 7.96 -26.49
N ILE A 215 -2.54 7.77 -25.37
CA ILE A 215 -2.27 8.52 -24.14
C ILE A 215 -0.85 8.23 -23.64
N ARG A 216 -0.45 6.97 -23.56
CA ARG A 216 0.90 6.58 -23.12
C ARG A 216 1.99 7.18 -24.00
N ASP A 217 1.81 7.12 -25.31
CA ASP A 217 2.79 7.63 -26.27
C ASP A 217 2.90 9.16 -26.16
N ALA A 218 1.78 9.86 -25.97
CA ALA A 218 1.76 11.30 -25.70
C ALA A 218 2.47 11.67 -24.38
N GLU A 219 2.18 10.93 -23.30
CA GLU A 219 2.82 11.10 -22.00
C GLU A 219 4.34 10.86 -22.08
N LEU A 220 4.76 9.81 -22.79
CA LEU A 220 6.17 9.47 -22.95
C LEU A 220 6.95 10.58 -23.69
N VAL A 221 6.36 11.15 -24.75
CA VAL A 221 6.96 12.28 -25.46
C VAL A 221 7.04 13.51 -24.56
N GLU A 222 6.02 13.78 -23.73
CA GLU A 222 6.05 14.91 -22.80
C GLU A 222 7.12 14.73 -21.72
N VAL A 223 7.25 13.53 -21.15
CA VAL A 223 8.29 13.20 -20.17
C VAL A 223 9.68 13.42 -20.77
N GLN A 224 9.94 12.91 -21.97
CA GLN A 224 11.23 13.14 -22.66
C GLN A 224 11.54 14.62 -22.85
N ARG A 225 10.53 15.41 -23.26
CA ARG A 225 10.68 16.87 -23.39
C ARG A 225 11.04 17.54 -22.07
N LEU A 226 10.42 17.13 -20.96
CA LEU A 226 10.70 17.67 -19.63
C LEU A 226 12.08 17.27 -19.12
N GLU A 227 12.47 16.01 -19.31
CA GLU A 227 13.80 15.50 -18.93
C GLU A 227 14.92 16.23 -19.68
N GLU A 228 14.77 16.47 -20.98
CA GLU A 228 15.77 17.24 -21.73
C GLU A 228 15.87 18.69 -21.26
N ARG A 229 14.74 19.33 -20.96
CA ARG A 229 14.73 20.69 -20.40
C ARG A 229 15.43 20.70 -19.04
N GLU A 230 15.13 19.75 -18.17
CA GLU A 230 15.76 19.64 -16.85
C GLU A 230 17.26 19.38 -16.97
N ARG A 231 17.68 18.52 -17.92
CA ARG A 231 19.10 18.25 -18.20
C ARG A 231 19.82 19.54 -18.59
N ARG A 232 19.24 20.36 -19.47
CA ARG A 232 19.83 21.66 -19.87
C ARG A 232 19.97 22.61 -18.68
N LEU A 233 18.92 22.74 -17.88
CA LEU A 233 18.94 23.58 -16.68
C LEU A 233 19.95 23.10 -15.64
N ARG A 234 20.08 21.79 -15.45
CA ARG A 234 21.06 21.19 -14.53
C ARG A 234 22.49 21.50 -14.97
N VAL A 235 22.79 21.31 -16.25
CA VAL A 235 24.10 21.62 -16.82
C VAL A 235 24.40 23.13 -16.71
N GLU A 236 23.45 24.00 -17.02
CA GLU A 236 23.64 25.45 -16.86
C GLU A 236 23.88 25.84 -15.40
N LYS A 237 23.08 25.30 -14.47
CA LYS A 237 23.24 25.54 -13.03
C LYS A 237 24.62 25.09 -12.54
N GLU A 238 25.09 23.92 -12.94
CA GLU A 238 26.43 23.43 -12.60
C GLU A 238 27.52 24.36 -13.13
N ASN A 239 27.40 24.83 -14.38
CA ASN A 239 28.35 25.77 -14.96
C ASN A 239 28.34 27.12 -14.21
N ARG A 240 27.18 27.64 -13.82
CA ARG A 240 27.06 28.86 -13.01
C ARG A 240 27.69 28.70 -11.63
N ILE A 241 27.47 27.57 -10.97
CA ILE A 241 28.10 27.27 -9.67
C ILE A 241 29.62 27.22 -9.81
N LYS A 242 30.15 26.57 -10.85
CA LYS A 242 31.61 26.52 -11.11
C LYS A 242 32.18 27.92 -11.32
N GLN A 243 31.52 28.76 -12.11
CA GLN A 243 31.94 30.14 -12.35
C GLN A 243 31.95 30.96 -11.05
N GLN A 244 30.86 30.91 -10.27
CA GLN A 244 30.77 31.62 -8.99
C GLN A 244 31.82 31.14 -7.99
N LYS A 245 32.10 29.85 -7.96
CA LYS A 245 33.13 29.28 -7.08
C LYS A 245 34.52 29.81 -7.45
N ALA A 246 34.85 29.86 -8.75
CA ALA A 246 36.12 30.41 -9.22
C ALA A 246 36.26 31.91 -8.87
N VAL A 247 35.21 32.71 -9.09
CA VAL A 247 35.21 34.14 -8.71
C VAL A 247 35.41 34.31 -7.21
N LEU A 248 34.75 33.49 -6.39
CA LEU A 248 34.89 33.54 -4.93
C LEU A 248 36.29 33.13 -4.45
N GLU A 249 36.94 32.17 -5.13
CA GLU A 249 38.34 31.81 -4.87
C GLU A 249 39.28 32.98 -5.20
N GLU A 250 39.11 33.63 -6.36
CA GLU A 250 39.88 34.82 -6.72
C GLU A 250 39.65 35.99 -5.76
N GLU A 251 38.39 36.25 -5.37
CA GLU A 251 38.04 37.29 -4.40
C GLU A 251 38.75 37.05 -3.05
N LYS A 252 38.77 35.82 -2.55
CA LYS A 252 39.52 35.47 -1.33
C LYS A 252 41.00 35.75 -1.47
N GLU A 253 41.62 35.34 -2.57
CA GLU A 253 43.04 35.63 -2.80
C GLU A 253 43.31 37.14 -2.84
N THR A 254 42.45 37.91 -3.51
CA THR A 254 42.61 39.37 -3.55
C THR A 254 42.42 40.01 -2.17
N ALA A 255 41.44 39.55 -1.39
CA ALA A 255 41.20 40.01 -0.03
C ALA A 255 42.40 39.72 0.88
N ASP A 256 42.97 38.53 0.79
CA ASP A 256 44.17 38.15 1.56
C ASP A 256 45.39 39.00 1.17
N LYS A 257 45.59 39.25 -0.13
CA LYS A 257 46.66 40.14 -0.63
C LYS A 257 46.49 41.58 -0.11
N ILE A 258 45.25 42.08 -0.11
CA ILE A 258 44.94 43.43 0.41
C ILE A 258 45.16 43.49 1.93
N ALA A 259 44.70 42.48 2.67
CA ALA A 259 44.88 42.38 4.11
C ALA A 259 46.37 42.30 4.49
N ALA A 260 47.16 41.47 3.80
CA ALA A 260 48.60 41.38 4.02
C ALA A 260 49.31 42.70 3.72
N ARG A 261 48.93 43.39 2.65
CA ARG A 261 49.47 44.73 2.34
C ARG A 261 49.13 45.75 3.43
N ALA A 262 47.88 45.81 3.87
CA ALA A 262 47.44 46.73 4.91
C ALA A 262 48.16 46.45 6.24
N PHE A 263 48.29 45.18 6.60
CA PHE A 263 49.04 44.74 7.78
C PHE A 263 50.51 45.15 7.69
N ALA A 264 51.17 44.89 6.56
CA ALA A 264 52.56 45.28 6.36
C ALA A 264 52.76 46.79 6.45
N GLN A 265 51.83 47.59 5.90
CA GLN A 265 51.89 49.06 5.99
C GLN A 265 51.78 49.55 7.44
N GLN A 266 50.81 49.02 8.21
CA GLN A 266 50.64 49.37 9.63
C GLN A 266 51.84 48.91 10.47
N TYR A 267 52.36 47.72 10.21
CA TYR A 267 53.54 47.22 10.94
C TYR A 267 54.79 48.06 10.63
N LEU A 268 55.01 48.39 9.35
CA LEU A 268 56.17 49.16 8.93
C LEU A 268 56.11 50.63 9.38
N SER A 269 54.91 51.21 9.47
CA SER A 269 54.73 52.59 9.97
C SER A 269 55.18 52.74 11.42
N ASP A 270 55.02 51.69 12.23
CA ASP A 270 55.38 51.70 13.66
C ASP A 270 56.83 51.23 13.89
N LEU A 271 57.30 50.31 13.05
CA LEU A 271 58.66 49.77 13.12
C LEU A 271 59.71 50.85 12.83
N LEU A 272 59.52 51.68 11.78
CA LEU A 272 60.51 52.68 11.40
C LEU A 272 60.80 53.67 12.54
N PRO A 273 59.81 54.38 13.13
CA PRO A 273 60.05 55.27 14.27
C PRO A 273 60.68 54.57 15.47
N SER A 274 60.27 53.33 15.76
CA SER A 274 60.84 52.55 16.86
C SER A 274 62.32 52.24 16.64
N VAL A 275 62.69 51.77 15.44
CA VAL A 275 64.10 51.48 15.10
C VAL A 275 64.93 52.76 15.06
N TYR A 276 64.42 53.85 14.48
CA TYR A 276 65.11 55.15 14.49
C TYR A 276 65.33 55.68 15.91
N SER A 277 64.34 55.55 16.79
CA SER A 277 64.47 55.95 18.19
C SER A 277 65.51 55.09 18.91
N ASN A 278 65.43 53.76 18.77
CA ASN A 278 66.43 52.85 19.34
C ASN A 278 67.84 53.12 18.83
N LEU A 279 68.03 53.35 17.52
CA LEU A 279 69.36 53.64 16.96
C LEU A 279 69.90 55.00 17.43
N LYS A 280 69.01 55.98 17.63
CA LYS A 280 69.35 57.29 18.20
C LYS A 280 69.74 57.16 19.67
N ASP A 281 68.99 56.38 20.45
CA ASP A 281 69.26 56.11 21.87
C ASP A 281 70.56 55.30 22.05
N CYS A 282 70.86 54.37 21.14
CA CYS A 282 72.14 53.67 21.08
C CYS A 282 73.32 54.54 20.60
N GLY A 283 73.08 55.82 20.28
CA GLY A 283 74.13 56.77 19.90
C GLY A 283 74.72 56.55 18.50
N TYR A 284 74.04 55.80 17.62
CA TYR A 284 74.52 55.58 16.25
C TYR A 284 74.37 56.83 15.38
N PHE A 285 73.30 57.61 15.62
CA PHE A 285 73.12 58.94 15.01
C PHE A 285 73.81 59.99 15.89
N TYR A 286 74.96 60.48 15.44
CA TYR A 286 75.69 61.57 16.07
C TYR A 286 75.60 62.84 15.21
N ASP A 287 75.69 64.00 15.86
CA ASP A 287 75.87 65.26 15.14
C ASP A 287 77.32 65.32 14.63
N PRO A 288 77.56 65.42 13.31
CA PRO A 288 78.90 65.49 12.75
C PRO A 288 79.69 66.66 13.34
N VAL A 289 79.04 67.79 13.64
CA VAL A 289 79.70 68.96 14.22
C VAL A 289 80.16 68.65 15.65
N GLN A 290 79.31 68.02 16.45
CA GLN A 290 79.68 67.62 17.81
C GLN A 290 80.82 66.60 17.79
N ARG A 291 80.78 65.64 16.85
CA ARG A 291 81.84 64.63 16.72
C ARG A 291 83.16 65.24 16.29
N ASP A 292 83.17 66.15 15.32
CA ASP A 292 84.36 66.85 14.85
C ASP A 292 84.96 67.75 15.94
N ILE A 293 84.13 68.35 16.79
CA ILE A 293 84.60 69.09 17.96
C ILE A 293 85.24 68.13 18.97
N GLU A 294 84.59 66.99 19.28
CA GLU A 294 85.09 66.00 20.23
C GLU A 294 86.38 65.31 19.77
N THR A 295 86.51 64.98 18.49
CA THR A 295 87.65 64.20 17.95
C THR A 295 88.75 65.05 17.34
N GLY A 296 88.42 66.22 16.80
CA GLY A 296 89.38 67.11 16.14
C GLY A 296 89.76 68.29 17.01
N PHE A 297 88.78 69.11 17.39
CA PHE A 297 89.04 70.39 18.06
C PHE A 297 89.51 70.24 19.52
N LEU A 298 88.86 69.39 20.32
CA LEU A 298 89.23 69.22 21.73
C LEU A 298 90.64 68.65 21.90
N PRO A 299 91.07 67.61 21.16
CA PRO A 299 92.45 67.13 21.24
C PRO A 299 93.46 68.19 20.80
N TRP A 300 93.19 68.89 19.69
CA TRP A 300 94.05 69.98 19.23
C TRP A 300 94.16 71.11 20.27
N LEU A 301 93.04 71.53 20.87
CA LEU A 301 93.02 72.56 21.91
C LEU A 301 93.80 72.10 23.16
N MET A 302 93.61 70.85 23.58
CA MET A 302 94.34 70.28 24.71
C MET A 302 95.84 70.22 24.42
N GLU A 303 96.25 69.86 23.20
CA GLU A 303 97.65 69.82 22.76
C GLU A 303 98.28 71.23 22.75
N GLU A 304 97.57 72.23 22.22
CA GLU A 304 98.04 73.62 22.21
C GLU A 304 98.15 74.19 23.64
N VAL A 305 97.18 73.89 24.52
CA VAL A 305 97.24 74.25 25.93
C VAL A 305 98.43 73.57 26.62
N THR A 306 98.70 72.29 26.34
CA THR A 306 99.89 71.62 26.89
C THR A 306 101.19 72.25 26.37
N SER A 307 101.28 72.61 25.09
CA SER A 307 102.47 73.26 24.53
C SER A 307 102.75 74.62 25.17
N THR A 308 101.70 75.44 25.35
CA THR A 308 101.85 76.74 26.04
C THR A 308 102.23 76.59 27.52
N LEU A 309 101.70 75.57 28.21
CA LEU A 309 102.14 75.23 29.57
C LEU A 309 103.59 74.76 29.60
N GLU A 310 104.02 73.90 28.69
CA GLU A 310 105.42 73.46 28.58
C GLU A 310 106.36 74.63 28.32
N GLN A 311 106.05 75.52 27.37
CA GLN A 311 106.81 76.75 27.14
C GLN A 311 106.88 77.61 28.41
N ARG A 312 105.78 77.72 29.16
CA ARG A 312 105.74 78.43 30.44
C ARG A 312 106.59 77.75 31.51
N TYR A 313 106.60 76.41 31.58
CA TYR A 313 107.46 75.64 32.47
C TYR A 313 108.93 75.85 32.12
N VAL A 314 109.32 75.78 30.84
CA VAL A 314 110.69 76.05 30.37
C VAL A 314 111.10 77.49 30.67
N ALA A 315 110.23 78.48 30.42
CA ALA A 315 110.53 79.87 30.75
C ALA A 315 110.76 80.05 32.26
N ARG A 316 109.97 79.34 33.10
CA ARG A 316 110.12 79.38 34.56
C ARG A 316 111.39 78.68 35.03
N THR A 317 111.77 77.53 34.46
CA THR A 317 113.03 76.85 34.80
C THR A 317 114.25 77.68 34.39
N VAL A 318 114.22 78.33 33.23
CA VAL A 318 115.28 79.27 32.81
C VAL A 318 115.35 80.47 33.75
N LEU A 319 114.22 81.03 34.16
CA LEU A 319 114.17 82.10 35.16
C LEU A 319 114.78 81.65 36.50
N ASP A 320 114.40 80.46 36.97
CA ASP A 320 114.91 79.89 38.23
C ASP A 320 116.44 79.63 38.13
N MET A 321 116.95 79.13 37.00
CA MET A 321 118.40 78.99 36.77
C MET A 321 119.10 80.35 36.75
N LEU A 322 118.52 81.36 36.10
CA LEU A 322 119.11 82.70 36.03
C LEU A 322 119.13 83.37 37.42
N ILE A 323 118.10 83.18 38.23
CA ILE A 323 118.09 83.58 39.64
C ILE A 323 119.21 82.86 40.40
N GLN A 324 119.36 81.55 40.21
CA GLN A 324 120.40 80.75 40.86
C GLN A 324 121.81 81.23 40.48
N ASP A 325 122.08 81.48 39.19
CA ASP A 325 123.35 82.01 38.69
C ASP A 325 123.66 83.39 39.27
N VAL A 326 122.68 84.30 39.31
CA VAL A 326 122.85 85.63 39.92
C VAL A 326 123.12 85.52 41.42
N THR A 327 122.46 84.60 42.13
CA THR A 327 122.75 84.37 43.55
C THR A 327 124.15 83.78 43.79
N ASN A 328 124.60 82.86 42.93
CA ASN A 328 125.95 82.29 43.00
C ASN A 328 127.03 83.33 42.70
N GLN A 329 126.87 84.15 41.65
CA GLN A 329 127.79 85.25 41.34
C GLN A 329 127.87 86.27 42.50
N ARG A 330 126.75 86.55 43.17
CA ARG A 330 126.75 87.40 44.38
C ARG A 330 127.42 86.73 45.57
N LEU A 331 127.27 85.41 45.74
CA LEU A 331 127.95 84.64 46.78
C LEU A 331 129.47 84.63 46.55
N GLU A 332 129.94 84.39 45.32
CA GLU A 332 131.34 84.45 44.93
C GLU A 332 131.93 85.85 45.13
N ALA A 333 131.20 86.90 44.76
CA ALA A 333 131.61 88.29 45.01
C ALA A 333 131.67 88.65 46.50
N PHE A 334 130.94 87.93 47.36
CA PHE A 334 131.00 88.08 48.81
C PHE A 334 132.20 87.31 49.40
N GLN A 335 132.47 86.09 48.91
CA GLN A 335 133.60 85.26 49.33
C GLN A 335 134.97 85.81 48.88
N MET A 336 135.05 86.55 47.77
CA MET A 336 136.25 87.26 47.32
C MET A 336 136.57 88.55 48.12
N LYS A 337 135.72 88.90 49.09
CA LYS A 337 135.83 90.12 49.92
C LYS A 337 136.24 89.86 51.37
N GLU A 338 136.47 88.60 51.74
CA GLU A 338 137.21 88.17 52.94
C GLU A 338 138.57 87.61 52.51
#